data_AF-A0A3S5DMK3-F1
#
_entry.id   AF-A0A3S5DMK3-F1
#
_cell.length_a   1.000
_cell.length_b   1.000
_cell.length_c   1.000
_cell.angle_alpha   90.00
_cell.angle_beta   90.00
_cell.angle_gamma   90.00
#
_symmetry.space_group_name_H-M   'P 1'
#
loop_
_entity.id
_entity.type
_entity.pdbx_description
1 polymer ?
#
loop_
_entity_poly.entity_id
_entity_poly.type
_entity_poly.pdbx_seq_one_letter_code
_entity_poly.pdbx_strand_id
1 'polypeptide(L)'
;MLFDYQHGHIRCTGAFHLQEHSDNFMVLRRNQHWHQARPGLDEITIFTWAPEHISMSFIPLLRGEEVQDDRPLNERSLEQSCCFVLLDGDGAFADEAGRRFINYLLQPVELLSQTQLPDEYARILSVAQGMLPQWNHRPVDFGGITAPFNLRQPVIISTFQQPELVELAGAIRRLLERWHIRAEIRIDAFDHFNNQLRPPADIWLSNFMLDTLSVPAFLEWLASTALFTRLPESQRQNLNALLPTILNSDDEQAFRYHCRLFP
;
A
#
# COMPACT_ATOMS: atom_id res chain seq x y z
N MET A 1 6.75 -22.68 -0.31
CA MET A 1 5.56 -23.54 -0.46
C MET A 1 5.49 -23.95 -1.92
N LEU A 2 5.37 -25.25 -2.24
CA LEU A 2 5.26 -25.70 -3.64
C LEU A 2 3.77 -25.90 -3.97
N PHE A 3 3.29 -25.17 -4.96
CA PHE A 3 2.01 -25.39 -5.60
C PHE A 3 2.28 -25.93 -7.00
N ASP A 4 1.72 -27.09 -7.31
CA ASP A 4 1.81 -27.70 -8.64
C ASP A 4 0.41 -27.96 -9.17
N TYR A 5 0.12 -27.47 -10.37
CA TYR A 5 -1.18 -27.64 -11.00
C TYR A 5 -1.11 -28.86 -11.93
N GLN A 6 -1.67 -29.99 -11.50
CA GLN A 6 -1.70 -31.22 -12.30
C GLN A 6 -3.13 -31.72 -12.45
N HIS A 7 -3.56 -31.95 -13.70
CA HIS A 7 -4.84 -32.54 -14.03
C HIS A 7 -6.07 -31.82 -13.42
N GLY A 8 -6.04 -30.50 -13.33
CA GLY A 8 -7.14 -29.71 -12.75
C GLY A 8 -7.13 -29.62 -11.23
N HIS A 9 -6.09 -30.15 -10.57
CA HIS A 9 -5.95 -30.10 -9.11
C HIS A 9 -4.67 -29.40 -8.69
N ILE A 10 -4.78 -28.51 -7.69
CA ILE A 10 -3.64 -27.91 -7.02
C ILE A 10 -3.08 -28.92 -6.02
N ARG A 11 -1.87 -29.40 -6.27
CA ARG A 11 -1.06 -30.12 -5.28
C ARG A 11 -0.30 -29.12 -4.44
N CYS A 12 -0.34 -29.30 -3.13
CA CYS A 12 0.41 -28.46 -2.20
C CYS A 12 1.23 -29.31 -1.24
N THR A 13 2.40 -28.79 -0.86
CA THR A 13 3.21 -29.39 0.20
C THR A 13 2.93 -28.81 1.57
N GLY A 14 2.02 -27.83 1.69
CA GLY A 14 1.71 -27.15 2.96
C GLY A 14 0.80 -27.94 3.90
N ALA A 15 0.60 -27.38 5.09
CA ALA A 15 -0.26 -27.91 6.16
C ALA A 15 -1.74 -28.05 5.77
N PHE A 16 -2.20 -27.30 4.78
CA PHE A 16 -3.55 -27.33 4.23
C PHE A 16 -3.50 -27.42 2.70
N HIS A 17 -4.51 -28.03 2.09
CA HIS A 17 -4.72 -28.11 0.65
C HIS A 17 -6.02 -27.45 0.24
N LEU A 18 -6.07 -26.93 -0.98
CA LEU A 18 -7.26 -26.33 -1.56
C LEU A 18 -8.29 -27.42 -1.84
N GLN A 19 -9.44 -27.36 -1.16
CA GLN A 19 -10.58 -28.23 -1.39
C GLN A 19 -11.57 -27.59 -2.37
N GLU A 20 -11.86 -26.31 -2.18
CA GLU A 20 -12.86 -25.58 -2.95
C GLU A 20 -12.41 -24.12 -3.18
N HIS A 21 -12.72 -23.58 -4.35
CA HIS A 21 -12.43 -22.19 -4.70
C HIS A 21 -13.50 -21.64 -5.64
N SER A 22 -14.04 -20.48 -5.30
CA SER A 22 -14.88 -19.65 -6.15
C SER A 22 -14.55 -18.17 -5.91
N ASP A 23 -15.26 -17.27 -6.59
CA ASP A 23 -15.05 -15.83 -6.48
C ASP A 23 -15.20 -15.29 -5.04
N ASN A 24 -16.07 -15.89 -4.23
CA ASN A 24 -16.40 -15.36 -2.89
C ASN A 24 -15.99 -16.28 -1.74
N PHE A 25 -15.52 -17.49 -2.02
CA PHE A 25 -15.15 -18.44 -0.99
C PHE A 25 -13.97 -19.32 -1.40
N MET A 26 -13.17 -19.68 -0.41
CA MET A 26 -12.09 -20.64 -0.53
C MET A 26 -12.11 -21.56 0.69
N VAL A 27 -12.07 -22.87 0.46
CA VAL A 27 -12.04 -23.87 1.52
C VAL A 27 -10.69 -24.58 1.48
N LEU A 28 -9.95 -24.48 2.58
CA LEU A 28 -8.69 -25.18 2.79
C LEU A 28 -8.91 -26.32 3.78
N ARG A 29 -8.50 -27.52 3.43
CA ARG A 29 -8.60 -28.69 4.30
C ARG A 29 -7.23 -29.15 4.77
N ARG A 30 -7.15 -29.63 6.00
CA ARG A 30 -5.92 -30.18 6.57
C ARG A 30 -5.29 -31.20 5.62
N ASN A 31 -4.01 -31.03 5.31
CA ASN A 31 -3.25 -31.96 4.50
C ASN A 31 -2.76 -33.13 5.37
N GLN A 32 -3.28 -34.33 5.11
CA GLN A 32 -2.89 -35.53 5.86
C GLN A 32 -1.43 -35.96 5.62
N HIS A 33 -0.83 -35.49 4.52
CA HIS A 33 0.54 -35.80 4.13
C HIS A 33 1.55 -34.75 4.61
N TRP A 34 1.12 -33.77 5.42
CA TRP A 34 2.02 -32.79 6.01
C TRP A 34 2.95 -33.45 7.03
N HIS A 35 4.25 -33.24 6.86
CA HIS A 35 5.29 -33.96 7.59
C HIS A 35 5.70 -33.30 8.92
N GLN A 36 5.23 -32.08 9.20
CA GLN A 36 5.52 -31.38 10.46
C GLN A 36 4.36 -31.50 11.45
N ALA A 37 4.35 -30.65 12.49
CA ALA A 37 3.30 -30.63 13.49
C ALA A 37 1.91 -30.51 12.83
N ARG A 38 1.00 -31.42 13.21
CA ARG A 38 -0.35 -31.45 12.67
C ARG A 38 -1.12 -30.20 13.08
N PRO A 39 -1.76 -29.48 12.14
CA PRO A 39 -2.60 -28.34 12.49
C PRO A 39 -3.75 -28.78 13.40
N GLY A 40 -4.07 -27.99 14.42
CA GLY A 40 -5.23 -28.24 15.28
C GLY A 40 -6.59 -28.02 14.58
N LEU A 41 -6.59 -27.37 13.41
CA LEU A 41 -7.77 -27.09 12.59
C LEU A 41 -7.92 -28.15 11.49
N ASP A 42 -9.14 -28.64 11.27
CA ASP A 42 -9.44 -29.62 10.20
C ASP A 42 -9.73 -28.94 8.86
N GLU A 43 -10.35 -27.76 8.92
CA GLU A 43 -10.80 -26.97 7.77
C GLU A 43 -10.69 -25.48 8.10
N ILE A 44 -10.40 -24.68 7.08
CA ILE A 44 -10.40 -23.22 7.11
C ILE A 44 -11.26 -22.77 5.94
N THR A 45 -12.35 -22.07 6.23
CA THR A 45 -13.17 -21.40 5.23
C THR A 45 -12.79 -19.93 5.21
N ILE A 46 -12.35 -19.45 4.05
CA ILE A 46 -12.05 -18.06 3.78
C ILE A 46 -13.18 -17.54 2.90
N PHE A 47 -13.78 -16.43 3.29
CA PHE A 47 -14.85 -15.78 2.55
C PHE A 47 -14.42 -14.36 2.22
N THR A 48 -14.68 -13.95 0.99
CA THR A 48 -14.52 -12.56 0.59
C THR A 48 -15.72 -11.79 1.15
N TRP A 49 -15.53 -11.16 2.30
CA TRP A 49 -16.50 -10.24 2.87
C TRP A 49 -16.10 -8.82 2.46
N ALA A 50 -16.92 -8.15 1.66
CA ALA A 50 -16.76 -6.75 1.27
C ALA A 50 -17.80 -5.92 2.03
N PRO A 51 -17.56 -5.57 3.30
CA PRO A 51 -18.50 -4.76 4.05
C PRO A 51 -18.52 -3.33 3.49
N GLU A 52 -19.65 -2.64 3.68
CA GLU A 52 -19.73 -1.20 3.41
C GLU A 52 -18.76 -0.38 4.30
N HIS A 53 -18.34 -0.94 5.43
CA HIS A 53 -17.34 -0.39 6.34
C HIS A 53 -16.27 -1.45 6.66
N ILE A 54 -15.03 -1.23 6.19
CA ILE A 54 -13.87 -2.04 6.58
C ILE A 54 -13.23 -1.42 7.82
N SER A 55 -12.97 -2.22 8.85
CA SER A 55 -12.09 -1.83 9.96
C SER A 55 -10.75 -2.53 9.76
N MET A 56 -9.70 -1.77 9.45
CA MET A 56 -8.31 -2.27 9.40
C MET A 56 -7.78 -2.72 10.78
N SER A 57 -8.53 -2.51 11.86
CA SER A 57 -8.21 -3.08 13.17
C SER A 57 -8.43 -4.60 13.23
N PHE A 58 -9.09 -5.19 12.21
CA PHE A 58 -9.58 -6.55 12.27
C PHE A 58 -9.62 -7.22 10.89
N ILE A 59 -8.73 -8.19 10.68
CA ILE A 59 -9.01 -9.30 9.75
C ILE A 59 -9.95 -10.24 10.54
N PRO A 60 -11.21 -10.45 10.13
CA PRO A 60 -12.11 -11.35 10.83
C PRO A 60 -11.65 -12.80 10.65
N LEU A 61 -10.70 -13.25 11.47
CA LEU A 61 -10.84 -14.56 12.06
C LEU A 61 -12.12 -14.44 12.89
N LEU A 62 -13.22 -15.07 12.46
CA LEU A 62 -14.47 -15.18 13.22
C LEU A 62 -14.19 -15.89 14.56
N ARG A 63 -13.55 -15.20 15.49
CA ARG A 63 -13.62 -15.41 16.93
C ARG A 63 -14.58 -14.35 17.44
N GLY A 64 -15.56 -14.80 18.22
CA GLY A 64 -16.58 -13.93 18.78
C GLY A 64 -16.00 -12.77 19.57
N GLU A 65 -16.74 -11.67 19.50
CA GLU A 65 -16.59 -10.41 20.22
C GLU A 65 -15.30 -9.61 19.93
N GLU A 66 -15.51 -8.35 19.53
CA GLU A 66 -14.48 -7.30 19.50
C GLU A 66 -13.69 -7.31 20.80
N VAL A 67 -12.42 -7.72 20.75
CA VAL A 67 -11.49 -7.38 21.83
C VAL A 67 -10.90 -6.03 21.44
N GLN A 68 -11.42 -4.96 22.02
CA GLN A 68 -10.74 -3.67 21.96
C GLN A 68 -9.30 -3.86 22.45
N ASP A 69 -8.33 -3.47 21.64
CA ASP A 69 -6.93 -3.47 22.07
C ASP A 69 -6.71 -2.31 23.05
N ASP A 70 -6.98 -2.54 24.34
CA ASP A 70 -6.89 -1.54 25.40
C ASP A 70 -5.45 -1.14 25.76
N ARG A 71 -4.43 -1.68 25.06
CA ARG A 71 -3.04 -1.28 25.28
C ARG A 71 -2.85 0.21 24.96
N PRO A 72 -2.07 0.94 25.78
CA PRO A 72 -1.73 2.33 25.49
C PRO A 72 -0.98 2.44 24.15
N LEU A 73 -1.17 3.55 23.44
CA LEU A 73 -0.69 3.74 22.05
C LEU A 73 0.82 3.47 21.86
N ASN A 74 1.62 3.70 22.90
CA ASN A 74 3.06 3.45 22.93
C ASN A 74 3.45 1.96 23.01
N GLU A 75 2.50 1.08 23.37
CA GLU A 75 2.67 -0.37 23.46
C GLU A 75 2.06 -1.10 22.24
N ARG A 76 1.41 -0.37 21.34
CA ARG A 76 0.88 -0.91 20.10
C ARG A 76 1.99 -0.96 19.04
N SER A 77 2.12 -2.10 18.37
CA SER A 77 3.04 -2.25 17.24
C SER A 77 2.37 -1.69 16.00
N LEU A 78 3.08 -0.84 15.25
CA LEU A 78 2.62 -0.42 13.92
C LEU A 78 2.70 -1.62 12.97
N GLU A 79 1.62 -1.83 12.23
CA GLU A 79 1.67 -2.71 11.07
C GLU A 79 2.76 -2.24 10.10
N GLN A 80 3.38 -3.20 9.42
CA GLN A 80 4.39 -2.92 8.40
C GLN A 80 3.73 -2.62 7.06
N SER A 81 2.80 -1.68 7.11
CA SER A 81 2.01 -1.21 5.99
C SER A 81 2.10 0.30 5.89
N CYS A 82 1.93 0.82 4.69
CA CYS A 82 1.91 2.26 4.45
C CYS A 82 0.98 2.56 3.28
N CYS A 83 0.19 3.62 3.43
CA CYS A 83 -0.52 4.25 2.33
C CYS A 83 0.32 5.41 1.81
N PHE A 84 0.50 5.48 0.51
CA PHE A 84 1.40 6.44 -0.11
C PHE A 84 0.85 6.95 -1.44
N VAL A 85 1.33 8.11 -1.84
CA VAL A 85 1.05 8.74 -3.13
C VAL A 85 2.34 8.74 -3.95
N LEU A 86 2.25 8.30 -5.20
CA LEU A 86 3.31 8.53 -6.20
C LEU A 86 2.86 9.59 -7.20
N LEU A 87 3.74 10.55 -7.43
CA LEU A 87 3.57 11.57 -8.46
C LEU A 87 4.26 11.11 -9.73
N ASP A 88 3.49 11.09 -10.81
CA ASP A 88 3.99 10.66 -12.11
C ASP A 88 5.12 11.58 -12.60
N GLY A 89 6.16 10.98 -13.17
CA GLY A 89 7.35 11.67 -13.63
C GLY A 89 7.09 12.67 -14.75
N ASP A 90 6.02 12.48 -15.52
CA ASP A 90 5.62 13.34 -16.63
C ASP A 90 4.25 14.01 -16.37
N GLY A 91 3.71 13.86 -15.16
CA GLY A 91 2.40 14.38 -14.76
C GLY A 91 2.40 15.86 -14.34
N ALA A 92 1.22 16.34 -13.96
CA ALA A 92 0.95 17.72 -13.59
C ALA A 92 1.76 18.27 -12.40
N PHE A 93 2.33 17.37 -11.58
CA PHE A 93 3.15 17.70 -10.41
C PHE A 93 4.59 17.20 -10.51
N ALA A 94 5.08 16.94 -11.73
CA ALA A 94 6.41 16.39 -11.94
C ALA A 94 7.54 17.32 -11.47
N ASP A 95 7.37 18.64 -11.65
CA ASP A 95 8.36 19.65 -11.31
C ASP A 95 8.46 19.93 -9.80
N GLU A 96 9.51 20.63 -9.39
CA GLU A 96 9.78 20.90 -7.97
C GLU A 96 8.65 21.72 -7.32
N ALA A 97 8.08 22.68 -8.04
CA ALA A 97 6.98 23.50 -7.55
C ALA A 97 5.71 22.65 -7.31
N GLY A 98 5.38 21.75 -8.23
CA GLY A 98 4.25 20.82 -8.12
C GLY A 98 4.43 19.81 -6.99
N ARG A 99 5.65 19.27 -6.81
CA ARG A 99 5.96 18.38 -5.68
C ARG A 99 5.79 19.08 -4.33
N ARG A 100 6.32 20.31 -4.20
CA ARG A 100 6.14 21.13 -2.98
C ARG A 100 4.67 21.48 -2.75
N PHE A 101 3.94 21.81 -3.81
CA PHE A 101 2.51 22.06 -3.73
C PHE A 101 1.74 20.84 -3.20
N ILE A 102 2.03 19.64 -3.72
CA ILE A 102 1.40 18.41 -3.23
C ILE A 102 1.76 18.12 -1.77
N ASN A 103 3.03 18.27 -1.38
CA ASN A 103 3.42 18.08 0.03
C ASN A 103 2.67 19.06 0.95
N TYR A 104 2.53 20.32 0.53
CA TYR A 104 1.75 21.30 1.27
C TYR A 104 0.25 20.96 1.31
N LEU A 105 -0.31 20.49 0.19
CA LEU A 105 -1.73 20.18 0.08
C LEU A 105 -2.13 18.94 0.90
N LEU A 106 -1.31 17.89 0.84
CA LEU A 106 -1.58 16.58 1.41
C LEU A 106 -1.01 16.44 2.82
N GLN A 107 -1.26 17.45 3.67
CA GLN A 107 -0.99 17.32 5.10
C GLN A 107 -1.88 16.21 5.69
N PRO A 108 -1.33 15.21 6.40
CA PRO A 108 -2.10 14.06 6.87
C PRO A 108 -3.34 14.44 7.68
N VAL A 109 -3.23 15.43 8.58
CA VAL A 109 -4.36 15.90 9.39
C VAL A 109 -5.46 16.52 8.53
N GLU A 110 -5.07 17.34 7.54
CA GLU A 110 -6.01 17.98 6.64
C GLU A 110 -6.65 16.96 5.68
N LEU A 111 -5.88 15.99 5.18
CA LEU A 111 -6.40 14.92 4.35
C LEU A 111 -7.44 14.09 5.11
N LEU A 112 -7.12 13.65 6.32
CA LEU A 112 -8.03 12.86 7.13
C LEU A 112 -9.29 13.64 7.53
N SER A 113 -9.18 14.95 7.79
CA SER A 113 -10.34 15.82 8.07
C SER A 113 -11.32 15.92 6.90
N GLN A 114 -10.85 15.58 5.69
CA GLN A 114 -11.69 15.53 4.49
C GLN A 114 -12.29 14.15 4.23
N THR A 115 -12.07 13.14 5.07
CA THR A 115 -12.60 11.77 4.86
C THR A 115 -13.86 11.50 5.70
N GLN A 116 -14.64 10.51 5.28
CA GLN A 116 -15.69 9.87 6.09
C GLN A 116 -15.21 8.56 6.74
N LEU A 117 -13.89 8.35 6.82
CA LEU A 117 -13.35 7.17 7.48
C LEU A 117 -13.73 7.19 8.98
N PRO A 118 -13.97 6.02 9.59
CA PRO A 118 -14.27 5.95 11.02
C PRO A 118 -13.20 6.67 11.87
N ASP A 119 -13.60 7.33 12.95
CA ASP A 119 -12.67 8.07 13.83
C ASP A 119 -11.52 7.20 14.37
N GLU A 120 -11.73 5.88 14.44
CA GLU A 120 -10.67 4.92 14.78
C GLU A 120 -9.50 4.95 13.80
N TYR A 121 -9.70 5.21 12.50
CA TYR A 121 -8.62 5.34 11.51
C TYR A 121 -7.66 6.45 11.90
N ALA A 122 -8.19 7.62 12.26
CA ALA A 122 -7.36 8.73 12.71
C ALA A 122 -6.60 8.44 14.02
N ARG A 123 -7.08 7.49 14.83
CA ARG A 123 -6.46 7.08 16.10
C ARG A 123 -5.41 5.97 15.95
N ILE A 124 -5.55 5.10 14.95
CA ILE A 124 -4.64 3.95 14.73
C ILE A 124 -3.56 4.23 13.68
N LEU A 125 -3.79 5.21 12.80
CA LEU A 125 -2.80 5.60 11.78
C LEU A 125 -1.76 6.54 12.38
N SER A 126 -0.49 6.17 12.24
CA SER A 126 0.63 7.08 12.47
C SER A 126 0.95 7.84 11.19
N VAL A 127 1.27 9.13 11.31
CA VAL A 127 1.80 9.91 10.19
C VAL A 127 3.11 9.27 9.72
N ALA A 128 3.14 8.85 8.46
CA ALA A 128 4.34 8.37 7.82
C ALA A 128 5.27 9.57 7.53
N GLN A 129 6.45 9.59 8.14
CA GLN A 129 7.52 10.53 7.78
C GLN A 129 8.46 9.97 6.71
N GLY A 130 8.07 8.86 6.11
CA GLY A 130 8.62 8.31 4.87
C GLY A 130 8.06 6.91 4.63
N MET A 131 8.66 6.17 3.70
CA MET A 131 8.00 5.00 3.12
C MET A 131 7.69 3.87 4.12
N LEU A 132 8.57 3.65 5.11
CA LEU A 132 8.48 2.54 6.07
C LEU A 132 8.43 3.02 7.53
N PRO A 133 7.59 2.40 8.39
CA PRO A 133 7.62 2.63 9.83
C PRO A 133 9.01 2.34 10.42
N GLN A 134 9.51 3.21 11.31
CA GLN A 134 10.79 3.06 12.03
C GLN A 134 12.08 3.25 11.19
N TRP A 135 11.94 3.56 9.90
CA TRP A 135 13.09 3.85 9.04
C TRP A 135 13.41 5.34 9.03
N ASN A 136 14.70 5.66 9.00
CA ASN A 136 15.17 7.05 8.90
C ASN A 136 15.04 7.52 7.45
N HIS A 137 13.93 8.18 7.16
CA HIS A 137 13.69 8.84 5.89
C HIS A 137 14.15 10.29 5.95
N ARG A 138 14.33 10.91 4.79
CA ARG A 138 14.49 12.37 4.74
C ARG A 138 13.17 13.01 5.20
N PRO A 139 13.22 14.04 6.05
CA PRO A 139 12.03 14.81 6.38
C PRO A 139 11.40 15.34 5.09
N VAL A 140 10.11 15.12 4.92
CA VAL A 140 9.34 15.73 3.84
C VAL A 140 9.33 17.24 4.09
N ASP A 141 9.85 18.01 3.13
CA ASP A 141 9.69 19.46 3.17
C ASP A 141 8.24 19.80 2.80
N PHE A 142 7.47 20.15 3.83
CA PHE A 142 6.10 20.61 3.71
C PHE A 142 6.01 22.08 3.29
N GLY A 143 7.12 22.83 3.39
CA GLY A 143 7.39 24.12 2.76
C GLY A 143 6.31 25.20 2.85
N GLY A 144 6.55 26.27 2.09
CA GLY A 144 5.54 27.26 1.76
C GLY A 144 5.33 27.28 0.25
N ILE A 145 4.09 27.45 -0.18
CA ILE A 145 3.72 27.58 -1.59
C ILE A 145 3.79 29.04 -2.03
N THR A 146 4.47 29.29 -3.15
CA THR A 146 4.33 30.56 -3.89
C THR A 146 2.99 30.54 -4.63
N ALA A 147 2.08 31.44 -4.24
CA ALA A 147 0.78 31.63 -4.88
C ALA A 147 0.89 32.03 -6.37
N PRO A 148 -0.12 31.77 -7.22
CA PRO A 148 -1.02 30.62 -7.26
C PRO A 148 -0.48 29.48 -8.16
N PHE A 149 -0.62 28.23 -7.70
CA PHE A 149 -0.29 27.05 -8.51
C PHE A 149 -1.47 26.77 -9.46
N ASN A 150 -1.28 27.01 -10.76
CA ASN A 150 -2.34 26.91 -11.76
C ASN A 150 -2.10 25.75 -12.71
N LEU A 151 -3.05 24.81 -12.75
CA LEU A 151 -3.08 23.73 -13.74
C LEU A 151 -4.16 24.00 -14.78
N ARG A 152 -3.80 23.83 -16.06
CA ARG A 152 -4.74 24.00 -17.18
C ARG A 152 -5.59 22.76 -17.43
N GLN A 153 -5.05 21.58 -17.10
CA GLN A 153 -5.68 20.29 -17.35
C GLN A 153 -6.23 19.71 -16.04
N PRO A 154 -7.32 18.92 -16.10
CA PRO A 154 -7.76 18.16 -14.94
C PRO A 154 -6.67 17.19 -14.48
N VAL A 155 -6.50 17.09 -13.18
CA VAL A 155 -5.61 16.12 -12.53
C VAL A 155 -6.28 14.76 -12.50
N ILE A 156 -5.57 13.71 -12.90
CA ILE A 156 -6.05 12.34 -12.83
C ILE A 156 -5.46 11.66 -11.59
N ILE A 157 -6.33 11.21 -10.69
CA ILE A 157 -6.00 10.40 -9.52
C ILE A 157 -6.36 8.95 -9.84
N SER A 158 -5.38 8.05 -9.80
CA SER A 158 -5.54 6.62 -10.07
C SER A 158 -5.40 5.83 -8.78
N THR A 159 -6.37 4.97 -8.49
CA THR A 159 -6.36 4.03 -7.35
C THR A 159 -7.10 2.74 -7.68
N PHE A 160 -7.14 1.78 -6.75
CA PHE A 160 -7.88 0.54 -6.90
C PHE A 160 -9.05 0.42 -5.93
N GLN A 161 -9.91 -0.58 -6.16
CA GLN A 161 -11.12 -0.88 -5.40
C GLN A 161 -10.82 -1.40 -3.99
N GLN A 162 -10.22 -0.53 -3.18
CA GLN A 162 -10.10 -0.67 -1.74
C GLN A 162 -10.82 0.54 -1.11
N PRO A 163 -11.86 0.33 -0.29
CA PRO A 163 -12.70 1.40 0.25
C PRO A 163 -11.92 2.58 0.87
N GLU A 164 -10.86 2.31 1.61
CA GLU A 164 -10.04 3.34 2.23
C GLU A 164 -9.31 4.20 1.20
N LEU A 165 -8.72 3.57 0.18
CA LEU A 165 -8.01 4.29 -0.87
C LEU A 165 -9.00 5.10 -1.73
N VAL A 166 -10.20 4.59 -1.95
CA VAL A 166 -11.26 5.32 -2.66
C VAL A 166 -11.68 6.57 -1.87
N GLU A 167 -11.87 6.45 -0.55
CA GLU A 167 -12.23 7.60 0.30
C GLU A 167 -11.09 8.62 0.39
N LEU A 168 -9.84 8.16 0.51
CA LEU A 168 -8.66 9.03 0.49
C LEU A 168 -8.49 9.74 -0.87
N ALA A 169 -8.74 9.06 -1.99
CA ALA A 169 -8.75 9.70 -3.32
C ALA A 169 -9.85 10.78 -3.41
N GLY A 170 -11.02 10.50 -2.83
CA GLY A 170 -12.11 11.47 -2.68
C GLY A 170 -11.68 12.71 -1.88
N ALA A 171 -10.96 12.52 -0.78
CA ALA A 171 -10.41 13.58 0.04
C ALA A 171 -9.35 14.42 -0.70
N ILE A 172 -8.42 13.77 -1.42
CA ILE A 172 -7.43 14.45 -2.28
C ILE A 172 -8.15 15.31 -3.32
N ARG A 173 -9.18 14.79 -3.99
CA ARG A 173 -9.97 15.55 -4.96
C ARG A 173 -10.60 16.80 -4.31
N ARG A 174 -11.25 16.64 -3.15
CA ARG A 174 -11.85 17.77 -2.42
C ARG A 174 -10.82 18.86 -2.08
N LEU A 175 -9.61 18.45 -1.70
CA LEU A 175 -8.51 19.39 -1.43
C LEU A 175 -8.05 20.12 -2.70
N LEU A 176 -7.86 19.41 -3.82
CA LEU A 176 -7.50 20.03 -5.10
C LEU A 176 -8.56 21.03 -5.58
N GLU A 177 -9.85 20.71 -5.42
CA GLU A 177 -10.97 21.57 -5.82
C GLU A 177 -11.03 22.89 -5.03
N ARG A 178 -10.61 22.90 -3.75
CA ARG A 178 -10.47 24.13 -2.96
C ARG A 178 -9.40 25.07 -3.52
N TRP A 179 -8.45 24.54 -4.27
CA TRP A 179 -7.43 25.28 -5.00
C TRP A 179 -7.83 25.57 -6.45
N HIS A 180 -9.11 25.38 -6.80
CA HIS A 180 -9.64 25.54 -8.16
C HIS A 180 -8.99 24.60 -9.19
N ILE A 181 -8.36 23.51 -8.74
CA ILE A 181 -7.80 22.47 -9.59
C ILE A 181 -8.87 21.39 -9.77
N ARG A 182 -9.29 21.17 -11.01
CA ARG A 182 -10.22 20.07 -11.34
C ARG A 182 -9.49 18.74 -11.23
N ALA A 183 -10.14 17.73 -10.65
CA ALA A 183 -9.57 16.40 -10.55
C ALA A 183 -10.61 15.30 -10.82
N GLU A 184 -10.15 14.24 -11.48
CA GLU A 184 -10.91 13.03 -11.82
C GLU A 184 -10.31 11.84 -11.11
N ILE A 185 -11.17 10.95 -10.58
CA ILE A 185 -10.74 9.73 -9.89
C ILE A 185 -11.01 8.54 -10.80
N ARG A 186 -9.96 7.77 -11.10
CA ARG A 186 -10.02 6.49 -11.78
C ARG A 186 -9.85 5.37 -10.75
N ILE A 187 -10.85 4.51 -10.66
CA ILE A 187 -10.88 3.37 -9.75
C ILE A 187 -10.89 2.10 -10.57
N ASP A 188 -9.93 1.22 -10.33
CA ASP A 188 -9.81 -0.04 -11.05
C ASP A 188 -9.78 -1.25 -10.11
N ALA A 189 -10.01 -2.45 -10.63
CA ALA A 189 -9.74 -3.69 -9.89
C ALA A 189 -8.25 -3.80 -9.53
N PHE A 190 -7.91 -4.44 -8.41
CA PHE A 190 -6.53 -4.58 -7.92
C PHE A 190 -5.57 -5.18 -8.96
N ASP A 191 -5.97 -6.27 -9.62
CA ASP A 191 -5.12 -6.90 -10.65
C ASP A 191 -4.90 -6.00 -11.85
N HIS A 192 -5.94 -5.26 -12.24
CA HIS A 192 -5.82 -4.28 -13.30
C HIS A 192 -4.86 -3.16 -12.87
N PHE A 193 -4.87 -2.78 -11.58
CA PHE A 193 -4.03 -1.73 -10.99
C PHE A 193 -2.54 -2.06 -11.07
N ASN A 194 -2.19 -3.30 -10.77
CA ASN A 194 -0.81 -3.70 -10.65
C ASN A 194 -0.20 -4.27 -11.94
N ASN A 195 -0.99 -4.84 -12.86
CA ASN A 195 -0.43 -5.74 -13.89
C ASN A 195 -0.57 -5.27 -15.36
N GLN A 196 -1.27 -4.16 -15.66
CA GLN A 196 -1.52 -3.74 -17.04
C GLN A 196 -0.86 -2.42 -17.41
N LEU A 197 -0.60 -2.21 -18.72
CA LEU A 197 -0.15 -0.93 -19.26
C LEU A 197 -1.30 0.07 -19.16
N ARG A 198 -1.18 1.04 -18.25
CA ARG A 198 -2.26 1.97 -17.93
C ARG A 198 -2.18 3.29 -18.69
N PRO A 199 -3.34 3.94 -18.94
CA PRO A 199 -3.35 5.34 -19.31
C PRO A 199 -2.68 6.16 -18.19
N PRO A 200 -1.95 7.23 -18.55
CA PRO A 200 -1.26 8.06 -17.57
C PRO A 200 -2.23 8.64 -16.54
N ALA A 201 -1.70 8.86 -15.35
CA ALA A 201 -2.35 9.56 -14.24
C ALA A 201 -1.29 10.42 -13.56
N ASP A 202 -1.70 11.53 -12.93
CA ASP A 202 -0.77 12.46 -12.28
C ASP A 202 -0.45 12.01 -10.85
N ILE A 203 -1.44 11.42 -10.19
CA ILE A 203 -1.39 10.95 -8.80
C ILE A 203 -1.77 9.48 -8.79
N TRP A 204 -0.89 8.63 -8.27
CA TRP A 204 -1.12 7.21 -8.05
C TRP A 204 -1.22 6.96 -6.55
N LEU A 205 -2.42 6.61 -6.07
CA LEU A 205 -2.68 6.32 -4.66
C LEU A 205 -2.74 4.81 -4.45
N SER A 206 -1.83 4.31 -3.60
CA SER A 206 -1.69 2.89 -3.30
C SER A 206 -1.32 2.68 -1.84
N ASN A 207 -1.30 1.43 -1.43
CA ASN A 207 -0.67 1.00 -0.20
C ASN A 207 0.27 -0.18 -0.49
N PHE A 208 1.01 -0.58 0.55
CA PHE A 208 1.69 -1.86 0.61
C PHE A 208 1.60 -2.42 2.02
N MET A 209 1.79 -3.73 2.14
CA MET A 209 2.00 -4.43 3.39
C MET A 209 3.20 -5.37 3.18
N LEU A 210 4.15 -5.35 4.11
CA LEU A 210 5.29 -6.27 4.08
C LEU A 210 4.92 -7.57 4.80
N ASP A 211 5.17 -8.69 4.13
CA ASP A 211 4.91 -10.03 4.68
C ASP A 211 5.84 -10.36 5.86
N THR A 212 7.03 -9.76 5.90
CA THR A 212 7.99 -9.93 7.00
C THR A 212 8.74 -8.63 7.28
N LEU A 213 9.28 -8.51 8.50
CA LEU A 213 10.17 -7.42 8.92
C LEU A 213 11.57 -7.49 8.29
N SER A 214 11.79 -8.39 7.34
CA SER A 214 13.10 -8.59 6.73
C SER A 214 13.35 -7.54 5.65
N VAL A 215 14.59 -7.04 5.58
CA VAL A 215 15.03 -6.18 4.48
C VAL A 215 14.67 -6.81 3.11
N PRO A 216 14.93 -8.11 2.86
CA PRO A 216 14.52 -8.81 1.63
C PRO A 216 13.05 -8.63 1.20
N ALA A 217 12.09 -8.70 2.13
CA ALA A 217 10.67 -8.54 1.80
C ALA A 217 10.36 -7.13 1.26
N PHE A 218 11.05 -6.11 1.77
CA PHE A 218 10.96 -4.77 1.20
C PHE A 218 11.57 -4.69 -0.20
N LEU A 219 12.66 -5.41 -0.46
CA LEU A 219 13.33 -5.39 -1.75
C LEU A 219 12.50 -6.07 -2.81
N GLU A 220 11.90 -7.19 -2.43
CA GLU A 220 10.98 -7.93 -3.26
C GLU A 220 9.79 -7.05 -3.63
N TRP A 221 9.23 -6.32 -2.67
CA TRP A 221 8.20 -5.33 -2.94
C TRP A 221 8.68 -4.19 -3.86
N LEU A 222 9.84 -3.57 -3.57
CA LEU A 222 10.42 -2.51 -4.41
C LEU A 222 10.68 -2.97 -5.85
N ALA A 223 11.13 -4.20 -6.03
CA ALA A 223 11.49 -4.76 -7.33
C ALA A 223 10.26 -5.24 -8.13
N SER A 224 9.21 -5.70 -7.45
CA SER A 224 8.03 -6.29 -8.08
C SER A 224 6.93 -5.27 -8.40
N THR A 225 6.89 -4.12 -7.71
CA THR A 225 5.80 -3.17 -7.94
C THR A 225 5.95 -2.41 -9.26
N ALA A 226 4.98 -2.62 -10.16
CA ALA A 226 4.92 -1.93 -11.43
C ALA A 226 4.74 -0.40 -11.27
N LEU A 227 4.30 0.07 -10.10
CA LEU A 227 4.03 1.48 -9.84
C LEU A 227 5.30 2.34 -9.91
N PHE A 228 6.47 1.80 -9.56
CA PHE A 228 7.71 2.59 -9.61
C PHE A 228 8.25 2.83 -11.01
N THR A 229 7.70 2.15 -12.03
CA THR A 229 7.96 2.52 -13.43
C THR A 229 7.45 3.94 -13.76
N ARG A 230 6.62 4.54 -12.91
CA ARG A 230 6.04 5.89 -13.06
C ARG A 230 6.86 6.99 -12.40
N LEU A 231 7.92 6.64 -11.66
CA LEU A 231 8.82 7.64 -11.09
C LEU A 231 9.50 8.45 -12.20
N PRO A 232 9.88 9.72 -11.91
CA PRO A 232 10.76 10.50 -12.77
C PRO A 232 11.97 9.68 -13.21
N GLU A 233 12.45 9.91 -14.44
CA GLU A 233 13.55 9.13 -15.02
C GLU A 233 14.76 9.06 -14.09
N SER A 234 15.17 10.19 -13.49
CA SER A 234 16.30 10.23 -12.54
C SER A 234 16.07 9.35 -11.31
N GLN A 235 14.86 9.34 -10.75
CA GLN A 235 14.52 8.50 -9.60
C GLN A 235 14.41 7.02 -9.98
N ARG A 236 13.92 6.73 -11.19
CA ARG A 236 13.84 5.38 -11.74
C ARG A 236 15.22 4.81 -12.02
N GLN A 237 16.14 5.63 -12.55
CA GLN A 237 17.55 5.28 -12.71
C GLN A 237 18.23 5.02 -11.37
N ASN A 238 17.97 5.87 -10.36
CA ASN A 238 18.46 5.65 -9.00
C ASN A 238 17.92 4.34 -8.40
N LEU A 239 16.62 4.05 -8.58
CA LEU A 239 16.02 2.79 -8.15
C LEU A 239 16.72 1.61 -8.84
N ASN A 240 16.84 1.64 -10.16
CA ASN A 240 17.46 0.57 -10.93
C ASN A 240 18.95 0.38 -10.60
N ALA A 241 19.66 1.44 -10.23
CA ALA A 241 21.06 1.36 -9.77
C ALA A 241 21.16 0.79 -8.35
N LEU A 242 20.15 1.03 -7.52
CA LEU A 242 20.07 0.51 -6.17
C LEU A 242 19.65 -0.96 -6.16
N LEU A 243 18.69 -1.38 -6.99
CA LEU A 243 18.13 -2.73 -7.02
C LEU A 243 19.20 -3.85 -7.01
N PRO A 244 20.30 -3.81 -7.77
CA PRO A 244 21.37 -4.81 -7.69
C PRO A 244 22.11 -4.81 -6.35
N THR A 245 22.42 -3.64 -5.80
CA THR A 245 23.06 -3.51 -4.48
C THR A 245 22.13 -4.04 -3.39
N ILE A 246 20.85 -3.72 -3.54
CA ILE A 246 19.77 -4.11 -2.66
C ILE A 246 19.58 -5.64 -2.67
N LEU A 247 19.36 -6.25 -3.84
CA LEU A 247 19.05 -7.67 -3.98
C LEU A 247 20.24 -8.62 -3.72
N ASN A 248 21.47 -8.10 -3.71
CA ASN A 248 22.69 -8.89 -3.51
C ASN A 248 23.44 -8.56 -2.20
N SER A 249 22.87 -7.70 -1.33
CA SER A 249 23.47 -7.32 -0.05
C SER A 249 22.89 -8.15 1.10
N ASP A 250 23.71 -9.01 1.69
CA ASP A 250 23.37 -9.71 2.95
C ASP A 250 23.50 -8.81 4.20
N ASP A 251 23.90 -7.55 4.03
CA ASP A 251 24.20 -6.62 5.13
C ASP A 251 23.06 -5.61 5.39
N GLU A 252 22.27 -5.89 6.42
CA GLU A 252 21.18 -5.01 6.89
C GLU A 252 21.66 -3.61 7.33
N GLN A 253 22.93 -3.46 7.78
CA GLN A 253 23.44 -2.16 8.25
C GLN A 253 23.81 -1.24 7.09
N ALA A 254 24.40 -1.77 6.01
CA ALA A 254 24.65 -1.02 4.78
C ALA A 254 23.33 -0.49 4.18
N PHE A 255 22.24 -1.27 4.32
CA PHE A 255 20.94 -0.92 3.77
C PHE A 255 20.29 0.32 4.41
N ARG A 256 20.34 0.42 5.75
CA ARG A 256 19.84 1.60 6.49
C ARG A 256 20.54 2.89 6.09
N TYR A 257 21.77 2.80 5.59
CA TYR A 257 22.53 3.95 5.09
C TYR A 257 22.10 4.35 3.68
N HIS A 258 21.86 3.38 2.78
CA HIS A 258 21.51 3.66 1.38
C HIS A 258 20.08 4.18 1.19
N CYS A 259 19.11 3.81 2.04
CA CYS A 259 17.76 4.38 1.98
C CYS A 259 17.69 5.88 2.32
N ARG A 260 18.75 6.48 2.88
CA ARG A 260 18.86 7.94 3.07
C ARG A 260 18.93 8.74 1.76
N LEU A 261 19.14 8.04 0.64
CA LEU A 261 19.31 8.62 -0.69
C LEU A 261 18.01 8.60 -1.52
N PHE A 262 16.95 7.96 -1.03
CA PHE A 262 15.65 7.97 -1.68
C PHE A 262 14.79 9.14 -1.14
N PRO A 263 14.24 10.01 -2.01
CA PRO A 263 13.30 11.06 -1.63
C PRO A 263 11.90 10.50 -1.34
#